data_AF-A0A1Y0RJP9-F1
#
_entry.id   AF-A0A1Y0RJP9-F1
#
_cell.length_a   1.000
_cell.length_b   1.000
_cell.length_c   1.000
_cell.angle_alpha   90.00
_cell.angle_beta   90.00
_cell.angle_gamma   90.00
#
_symmetry.space_group_name_H-M   'P 1'
#
loop_
_entity.id
_entity.type
_entity.pdbx_description
1 polymer ?
#
loop_
_entity_poly.entity_id
_entity_poly.type
_entity_poly.pdbx_seq_one_letter_code
_entity_poly.pdbx_strand_id
1 'polypeptide(L)'
;MKQEKLLTYNSSQSEEKPQREKPKLKPVPGPEPCQHMKFLDCRQPIKRLICECFHCKQGILLQLHSNGEIHRLEPPCPNCSKTAIRLEATEVISVTPISSPWQNG
;
A
#
# COMPACT_ATOMS: atom_id res chain seq x y z
N MET A 1 -79.19 -46.10 -15.17
CA MET A 1 -77.71 -46.03 -15.19
C MET A 1 -77.29 -44.97 -14.19
N LYS A 2 -76.53 -45.36 -13.17
CA LYS A 2 -76.06 -44.52 -12.06
C LYS A 2 -74.78 -43.78 -12.46
N GLN A 3 -74.55 -42.67 -11.75
CA GLN A 3 -73.42 -41.74 -11.80
C GLN A 3 -72.04 -42.42 -11.80
N GLU A 4 -71.02 -41.71 -12.29
CA GLU A 4 -69.77 -41.33 -11.57
C GLU A 4 -68.72 -40.91 -12.62
N LYS A 5 -67.67 -40.11 -12.42
CA LYS A 5 -67.18 -39.05 -11.50
C LYS A 5 -65.66 -38.99 -11.81
N LEU A 6 -64.97 -37.90 -11.44
CA LEU A 6 -63.48 -37.75 -11.34
C LEU A 6 -62.72 -37.68 -12.70
N LEU A 7 -61.65 -36.92 -12.91
CA LEU A 7 -60.83 -36.01 -12.10
C LEU A 7 -60.01 -35.08 -13.02
N THR A 8 -59.94 -33.82 -12.61
CA THR A 8 -58.80 -32.89 -12.60
C THR A 8 -57.46 -33.30 -13.21
N TYR A 9 -56.79 -32.36 -13.90
CA TYR A 9 -55.47 -31.85 -13.47
C TYR A 9 -55.11 -30.53 -14.18
N ASN A 10 -55.03 -29.44 -13.40
CA ASN A 10 -54.28 -28.23 -13.73
C ASN A 10 -52.79 -28.50 -13.52
N SER A 11 -51.90 -27.96 -14.35
CA SER A 11 -50.77 -27.17 -13.83
C SER A 11 -50.03 -26.44 -14.94
N SER A 12 -50.09 -25.11 -14.93
CA SER A 12 -49.19 -24.23 -15.64
C SER A 12 -47.85 -24.23 -14.91
N GLN A 13 -46.80 -24.80 -15.50
CA GLN A 13 -45.43 -24.61 -15.02
C GLN A 13 -44.75 -23.50 -15.84
N SER A 14 -44.64 -22.32 -15.25
CA SER A 14 -43.72 -21.28 -15.67
C SER A 14 -42.34 -21.61 -15.12
N GLU A 15 -41.37 -21.90 -16.00
CA GLU A 15 -39.97 -22.11 -15.62
C GLU A 15 -39.31 -20.77 -15.22
N GLU A 16 -39.13 -20.55 -13.91
CA GLU A 16 -38.27 -19.48 -13.41
C GLU A 16 -36.79 -19.82 -13.66
N LYS A 17 -36.14 -19.03 -14.51
CA LYS A 17 -34.68 -19.13 -14.72
C LYS A 17 -33.94 -18.68 -13.44
N PRO A 18 -32.93 -19.44 -12.96
CA PRO A 18 -32.11 -19.00 -11.84
C PRO A 18 -31.37 -17.70 -12.19
N GLN A 19 -31.70 -16.61 -11.50
CA GLN A 19 -30.94 -15.37 -11.58
C GLN A 19 -29.56 -15.61 -10.97
N ARG A 20 -28.52 -15.68 -11.82
CA ARG A 20 -27.12 -15.64 -11.35
C ARG A 20 -26.88 -14.30 -10.69
N GLU A 21 -26.61 -14.29 -9.39
CA GLU A 21 -26.17 -13.10 -8.68
C GLU A 21 -24.89 -12.57 -9.36
N LYS A 22 -24.94 -11.30 -9.80
CA LYS A 22 -23.73 -10.63 -10.32
C LYS A 22 -22.69 -10.62 -9.20
N PRO A 23 -21.42 -10.99 -9.47
CA PRO A 23 -20.35 -10.90 -8.49
C PRO A 23 -20.31 -9.46 -7.95
N LYS A 24 -20.48 -9.31 -6.63
CA LYS A 24 -20.28 -8.01 -5.97
C LYS A 24 -18.81 -7.62 -6.18
N LEU A 25 -18.54 -6.67 -7.08
CA LEU A 25 -17.21 -6.11 -7.24
C LEU A 25 -16.78 -5.54 -5.89
N LYS A 26 -15.68 -6.07 -5.33
CA LYS A 26 -15.06 -5.47 -4.15
C LYS A 26 -14.61 -4.05 -4.54
N PRO A 27 -14.86 -3.04 -3.69
CA PRO A 27 -14.32 -1.70 -3.91
C PRO A 27 -12.81 -1.78 -4.14
N VAL A 28 -12.31 -1.12 -5.18
CA VAL A 28 -10.86 -0.97 -5.36
C VAL A 28 -10.34 -0.15 -4.17
N PRO A 29 -9.30 -0.61 -3.46
CA PRO A 29 -8.71 0.17 -2.38
C PRO A 29 -8.28 1.55 -2.89
N GLY A 30 -8.46 2.58 -2.05
CA GLY A 30 -7.90 3.89 -2.34
C GLY A 30 -6.36 3.86 -2.40
N PRO A 31 -5.71 4.91 -2.93
CA PRO A 31 -4.25 4.97 -3.00
C PRO A 31 -3.64 4.83 -1.59
N GLU A 32 -2.62 3.99 -1.47
CA GLU A 32 -1.90 3.83 -0.21
C GLU A 32 -1.09 5.10 0.13
N PRO A 33 -0.92 5.41 1.43
CA PRO A 33 -0.09 6.53 1.85
C PRO A 33 1.35 6.33 1.35
N CYS A 34 1.79 7.21 0.47
CA CYS A 34 3.14 7.18 -0.08
C CYS A 34 4.11 7.90 0.87
N GLN A 35 5.34 7.37 0.96
CA GLN A 35 6.44 8.04 1.65
C GLN A 35 7.18 8.94 0.67
N HIS A 36 7.32 10.22 1.00
CA HIS A 36 8.11 11.12 0.19
C HIS A 36 9.61 10.81 0.30
N MET A 37 10.28 10.79 -0.85
CA MET A 37 11.72 10.65 -0.93
C MET A 37 12.31 11.36 -2.15
N LYS A 38 13.54 11.84 -2.04
CA LYS A 38 14.29 12.48 -3.12
C LYS A 38 15.79 12.23 -2.95
N PHE A 39 16.41 11.60 -3.95
CA PHE A 39 17.87 11.57 -4.05
C PHE A 39 18.40 12.92 -4.49
N LEU A 40 19.43 13.43 -3.81
CA LEU A 40 20.08 14.68 -4.17
C LEU A 40 21.24 14.46 -5.15
N ASP A 41 22.05 13.42 -4.89
CA ASP A 41 23.26 13.16 -5.67
C ASP A 41 23.45 11.66 -5.93
N CYS A 42 23.35 11.26 -7.20
CA CYS A 42 23.50 9.85 -7.61
C CYS A 42 24.89 9.50 -8.14
N ARG A 43 25.77 10.49 -8.39
CA ARG A 43 27.10 10.28 -9.01
C ARG A 43 28.28 10.38 -8.04
N GLN A 44 28.02 10.71 -6.78
CA GLN A 44 29.05 10.86 -5.74
C GLN A 44 29.24 9.57 -4.95
N PRO A 45 30.42 9.29 -4.37
CA PRO A 45 30.64 8.09 -3.54
C PRO A 45 29.78 8.09 -2.26
N ILE A 46 29.40 9.28 -1.79
CA ILE A 46 28.41 9.47 -0.73
C ILE A 46 27.12 9.97 -1.39
N LYS A 47 26.04 9.21 -1.24
CA LYS A 47 24.71 9.59 -1.73
C LYS A 47 23.96 10.32 -0.64
N ARG A 48 23.15 11.31 -1.02
CA ARG A 48 22.22 11.98 -0.12
C ARG A 48 20.79 11.68 -0.51
N LEU A 49 19.98 11.29 0.47
CA LEU A 49 18.56 11.00 0.32
C LEU A 49 17.80 11.85 1.33
N ILE A 50 16.88 12.69 0.85
CA ILE A 50 15.87 13.31 1.71
C ILE A 50 14.65 12.40 1.72
N CYS A 51 14.10 12.10 2.89
CA CYS A 51 12.83 11.39 3.04
C CYS A 51 12.05 11.89 4.27
N GLU A 52 10.75 11.61 4.34
CA GLU A 52 9.99 11.76 5.59
C GLU A 52 9.97 10.45 6.36
N CYS A 53 10.03 10.48 7.69
CA CYS A 53 9.69 9.32 8.49
C CYS A 53 8.25 8.88 8.16
N PHE A 54 8.07 7.60 7.82
CA PHE A 54 6.76 7.04 7.52
C PHE A 54 5.74 7.27 8.66
N HIS A 55 6.21 7.25 9.91
CA HIS A 55 5.37 7.29 11.11
C HIS A 55 5.03 8.70 11.60
N CYS A 56 6.00 9.61 11.66
CA CYS A 56 5.81 10.93 12.27
C CYS A 56 6.00 12.11 11.31
N LYS A 57 6.25 11.83 10.02
CA LYS A 57 6.46 12.84 8.96
C LYS A 57 7.64 13.80 9.17
N GLN A 58 8.48 13.57 10.18
CA GLN A 58 9.77 14.24 10.35
C GLN A 58 10.60 14.14 9.07
N GLY A 59 11.06 15.25 8.52
CA GLY A 59 12.03 15.27 7.44
C GLY A 59 13.39 14.73 7.91
N ILE A 60 14.03 13.92 7.09
CA ILE A 60 15.31 13.28 7.38
C ILE A 60 16.22 13.40 6.17
N LEU A 61 17.46 13.82 6.40
CA LEU A 61 18.55 13.72 5.45
C LEU A 61 19.41 12.51 5.82
N LEU A 62 19.47 11.53 4.93
CA LEU A 62 20.34 10.37 5.03
C LEU A 62 21.58 10.58 4.17
N GLN A 63 22.76 10.28 4.72
CA GLN A 63 23.98 10.07 3.94
C GLN A 63 24.27 8.58 3.86
N LEU A 64 24.50 8.07 2.65
CA LEU A 64 24.69 6.66 2.37
C LEU A 64 26.03 6.45 1.66
N HIS A 65 26.77 5.42 2.05
CA HIS A 65 27.95 4.98 1.29
C HIS A 65 27.53 4.15 0.08
N SER A 66 28.27 4.25 -1.04
CA SER A 66 27.95 3.49 -2.26
C SER A 66 28.95 2.41 -2.65
N ASN A 67 30.01 2.19 -1.86
CA ASN A 67 31.02 1.20 -2.19
C ASN A 67 30.95 0.04 -1.21
N GLY A 68 30.52 -1.13 -1.69
CA GLY A 68 30.45 -2.36 -0.91
C GLY A 68 29.20 -3.17 -1.23
N GLU A 69 28.95 -4.19 -0.41
CA GLU A 69 27.79 -5.07 -0.56
C GLU A 69 26.49 -4.37 -0.16
N ILE A 70 25.46 -4.51 -0.99
CA ILE A 70 24.14 -3.92 -0.74
C ILE A 70 23.35 -4.84 0.19
N HIS A 71 22.79 -4.27 1.25
CA HIS A 71 21.90 -4.99 2.16
C HIS A 71 20.73 -4.11 2.58
N ARG A 72 19.73 -4.74 3.21
CA ARG A 72 18.55 -4.06 3.72
C ARG A 72 18.90 -3.30 4.99
N LEU A 73 18.60 -2.00 5.00
CA LEU A 73 18.84 -1.07 6.08
C LEU A 73 17.51 -0.46 6.56
N GLU A 74 17.40 -0.29 7.88
CA GLU A 74 16.21 0.24 8.54
C GLU A 74 16.58 1.36 9.53
N PRO A 75 17.15 2.49 9.06
CA PRO A 75 17.60 3.57 9.93
C PRO A 75 16.48 4.07 10.85
N PRO A 76 16.74 4.26 12.15
CA PRO A 76 15.74 4.77 13.09
C PRO A 76 15.49 6.26 12.84
N CYS A 77 14.24 6.70 13.02
CA CYS A 77 13.90 8.11 13.00
C CYS A 77 14.43 8.80 14.27
N PRO A 78 15.17 9.93 14.16
CA PRO A 78 15.69 10.65 15.32
C PRO A 78 14.60 11.29 16.19
N ASN A 79 13.36 11.40 15.69
CA ASN A 79 12.23 12.00 16.42
C ASN A 79 11.37 10.96 17.15
N CYS A 80 11.00 9.85 16.50
CA CYS A 80 10.08 8.85 17.07
C CYS A 80 10.69 7.47 17.30
N SER A 81 11.99 7.28 17.03
CA SER A 81 12.78 6.04 17.18
C SER A 81 12.33 4.82 16.36
N LYS A 82 11.14 4.84 15.77
CA LYS A 82 10.68 3.84 14.78
C LYS A 82 11.49 3.94 13.49
N THR A 83 11.53 2.85 12.71
CA THR A 83 12.15 2.83 11.38
C THR A 83 11.65 3.99 10.52
N ALA A 84 12.56 4.87 10.10
CA ALA A 84 12.22 6.02 9.28
C ALA A 84 11.80 5.60 7.87
N ILE A 85 12.59 4.71 7.28
CA ILE A 85 12.48 4.20 5.92
C ILE A 85 13.15 2.81 5.87
N ARG A 86 12.69 1.95 4.96
CA ARG A 86 13.38 0.71 4.60
C ARG A 86 14.03 0.93 3.24
N LEU A 87 15.34 0.70 3.14
CA LEU A 87 16.07 0.90 1.90
C LEU A 87 17.16 -0.15 1.73
N GLU A 88 17.55 -0.41 0.49
CA GLU A 88 18.71 -1.23 0.15
C GLU A 88 19.88 -0.29 -0.16
N ALA A 89 20.95 -0.36 0.64
CA ALA A 89 22.18 0.38 0.42
C ALA A 89 23.35 -0.32 1.12
N THR A 90 24.56 0.21 0.95
CA THR A 90 25.75 -0.36 1.58
C THR A 90 25.89 0.03 3.05
N GLU A 91 25.66 1.29 3.40
CA GLU A 91 25.82 1.75 4.79
C GLU A 91 25.10 3.07 4.98
N VAL A 92 24.52 3.29 6.17
CA VAL A 92 24.05 4.62 6.60
C VAL A 92 25.17 5.31 7.37
N ILE A 93 25.71 6.38 6.78
CA ILE A 93 26.76 7.20 7.40
C ILE A 93 26.13 8.12 8.45
N SER A 94 24.98 8.71 8.14
CA SER A 94 24.32 9.65 9.05
C SER A 94 22.81 9.71 8.84
N VAL A 95 22.11 10.03 9.92
CA VAL A 95 20.66 10.29 9.96
C VAL A 95 20.44 11.64 10.62
N THR A 96 20.17 12.67 9.81
CA THR A 96 20.03 14.04 10.31
C THR A 96 18.57 14.50 10.23
N PRO A 97 17.95 14.94 11.33
CA PRO A 97 16.62 15.55 11.28
C PRO A 97 16.67 16.89 10.54
N ILE A 98 15.72 17.11 9.65
CA ILE A 98 15.51 18.37 8.94
C ILE A 98 14.02 18.71 8.95
N SER A 99 13.66 19.97 8.72
CA SER A 99 12.26 20.29 8.41
C SER A 99 11.80 19.47 7.19
N SER A 100 10.57 18.93 7.24
CA SER A 100 10.06 18.21 6.08
C SER A 100 9.91 19.17 4.90
N PRO A 101 10.54 18.91 3.74
CA PRO A 101 10.38 19.75 2.56
C PRO A 101 9.04 19.54 1.85
N TRP A 102 8.22 18.59 2.31
CA TRP A 102 6.89 18.31 1.76
C TRP A 102 5.75 18.84 2.63
N GLN A 103 6.07 19.31 3.83
CA GLN A 103 5.11 20.07 4.61
C GLN A 103 5.27 21.54 4.20
N ASN A 104 4.33 22.02 3.39
CA ASN A 104 4.18 23.45 3.16
C ASN A 104 3.96 24.12 4.52
N GLY A 105 4.64 25.24 4.75
CA GLY A 105 4.38 26.12 5.90
C GLY A 105 2.95 26.65 5.91
#